data_AF-A0A932NEU0-F1
#
_entry.id   AF-A0A932NEU0-F1
#
_cell.length_a   1.000
_cell.length_b   1.000
_cell.length_c   1.000
_cell.angle_alpha   90.00
_cell.angle_beta   90.00
_cell.angle_gamma   90.00
#
_symmetry.space_group_name_H-M   'P 1'
#
loop_
_entity.id
_entity.type
_entity.pdbx_description
1 polymer ?
#
loop_
_entity_poly.entity_id
_entity_poly.type
_entity_poly.pdbx_seq_one_letter_code
_entity_poly.pdbx_strand_id
1 'polypeptide(L)'
;MIQIEFGNLLIELKYEEFVKFLFFLQQSNFKKVEAENQNLPYNRKLVWQFTQSSIKAVFHQREAEGLLGLLSAAESALLRRSFSNNNHLFSMN
;
A
#
# COMPACT_ATOMS: atom_id res chain seq x y z
N MET A 1 2.84 14.28 -2.81
CA MET A 1 3.63 13.06 -2.99
C MET A 1 3.59 12.29 -1.68
N ILE A 2 3.46 10.97 -1.71
CA ILE A 2 3.40 10.11 -0.53
C ILE A 2 4.65 9.24 -0.52
N GLN A 3 5.39 9.28 0.56
CA GLN A 3 6.63 8.52 0.76
C GLN A 3 6.40 7.47 1.83
N ILE A 4 6.81 6.24 1.56
CA ILE A 4 6.61 5.10 2.46
C ILE A 4 7.94 4.37 2.58
N GLU A 5 8.43 4.28 3.80
CA GLU A 5 9.60 3.47 4.14
C GLU A 5 9.16 2.07 4.54
N PHE A 6 9.73 1.06 3.90
CA PHE A 6 9.45 -0.34 4.17
C PHE A 6 10.72 -1.18 4.08
N GLY A 7 11.23 -1.61 5.24
CA GLY A 7 12.56 -2.22 5.32
C GLY A 7 13.62 -1.26 4.81
N ASN A 8 14.33 -1.66 3.76
CA ASN A 8 15.39 -0.86 3.12
C ASN A 8 14.90 -0.14 1.86
N LEU A 9 13.59 -0.16 1.60
CA LEU A 9 12.98 0.44 0.41
C LEU A 9 12.29 1.75 0.78
N LEU A 10 12.53 2.78 -0.03
CA LEU A 10 11.73 3.98 -0.07
C LEU A 10 10.83 3.91 -1.31
N ILE A 11 9.52 3.96 -1.08
CA ILE A 11 8.51 3.95 -2.16
C ILE A 11 7.88 5.32 -2.21
N GLU A 12 8.05 6.00 -3.35
CA GLU A 12 7.44 7.29 -3.62
C GLU A 12 6.26 7.12 -4.59
N LEU A 13 5.08 7.56 -4.16
CA LEU A 13 3.85 7.40 -4.93
C LEU A 13 3.13 8.73 -5.11
N LYS A 14 2.57 8.93 -6.30
CA LYS A 14 1.50 9.90 -6.51
C LYS A 14 0.23 9.41 -5.80
N TYR A 15 -0.68 10.31 -5.46
CA TYR A 15 -1.91 9.97 -4.73
C TYR A 15 -2.73 8.87 -5.42
N GLU A 16 -2.91 8.95 -6.74
CA GLU A 16 -3.64 7.94 -7.50
C GLU A 16 -2.96 6.56 -7.48
N GLU A 17 -1.61 6.53 -7.54
CA GLU A 17 -0.85 5.29 -7.46
C GLU A 17 -0.89 4.69 -6.05
N PHE A 18 -0.87 5.55 -5.02
CA PHE A 18 -1.07 5.15 -3.64
C PHE A 18 -2.42 4.47 -3.44
N VAL A 19 -3.52 5.08 -3.92
CA VAL A 19 -4.87 4.50 -3.80
C VAL A 19 -4.95 3.16 -4.53
N LYS A 20 -4.41 3.07 -5.75
CA LYS A 20 -4.38 1.82 -6.51
C LYS A 20 -3.58 0.74 -5.80
N PHE A 21 -2.43 1.10 -5.22
CA PHE A 21 -1.55 0.16 -4.55
C PHE A 21 -2.17 -0.35 -3.23
N LEU A 22 -2.76 0.55 -2.44
CA LEU A 22 -3.51 0.18 -1.23
C LEU A 22 -4.67 -0.76 -1.58
N PHE A 23 -5.48 -0.40 -2.59
CA PHE A 23 -6.59 -1.23 -3.04
C PHE A 23 -6.14 -2.61 -3.52
N PHE A 24 -5.04 -2.67 -4.29
CA PHE A 24 -4.45 -3.94 -4.73
C PHE A 24 -4.10 -4.85 -3.55
N LEU A 25 -3.46 -4.32 -2.50
CA LEU A 25 -3.11 -5.12 -1.32
C LEU A 25 -4.35 -5.55 -0.53
N GLN A 26 -5.35 -4.67 -0.39
CA GLN A 26 -6.60 -4.99 0.30
C GLN A 26 -7.41 -6.09 -0.40
N GLN A 27 -7.46 -6.07 -1.74
CA GLN A 27 -8.20 -7.05 -2.54
C GLN A 27 -7.41 -8.34 -2.80
N SER A 28 -6.11 -8.33 -2.54
CA SER A 28 -5.26 -9.51 -2.74
C SER A 28 -5.65 -10.60 -1.76
N ASN A 29 -6.13 -11.74 -2.30
CA ASN A 29 -6.45 -12.90 -1.48
C ASN A 29 -5.18 -13.72 -1.20
N PHE A 30 -4.39 -13.27 -0.21
CA PHE A 30 -3.14 -13.91 0.21
C PHE A 30 -3.32 -15.39 0.54
N LYS A 31 -4.41 -15.76 1.23
CA LYS A 31 -4.71 -17.15 1.59
C LYS A 31 -4.94 -18.03 0.36
N LYS A 32 -5.64 -17.52 -0.66
CA LYS A 32 -5.83 -18.23 -1.92
C LYS A 32 -4.50 -18.40 -2.65
N VAL A 33 -3.69 -17.34 -2.72
CA VAL A 33 -2.36 -17.41 -3.32
C VAL A 33 -1.50 -18.44 -2.58
N GLU A 34 -1.42 -18.41 -1.24
CA GLU A 34 -0.67 -19.40 -0.46
C GLU A 34 -1.20 -20.83 -0.63
N ALA A 35 -2.53 -21.03 -0.64
CA ALA A 35 -3.15 -22.35 -0.80
C ALA A 35 -2.89 -22.96 -2.18
N GLU A 36 -2.95 -22.16 -3.24
CA GLU A 36 -2.57 -22.58 -4.60
C GLU A 36 -1.07 -22.95 -4.70
N ASN A 37 -0.26 -22.55 -3.72
CA ASN A 37 1.18 -22.68 -3.73
C ASN A 37 1.74 -23.77 -2.79
N GLN A 38 0.94 -24.40 -1.91
CA GLN A 38 1.44 -25.40 -0.95
C GLN A 38 2.16 -26.59 -1.61
N ASN A 39 1.90 -26.85 -2.89
CA ASN A 39 2.50 -27.96 -3.66
C ASN A 39 3.51 -27.51 -4.74
N LEU A 40 3.88 -26.23 -4.78
CA LEU A 40 4.82 -25.72 -5.78
C LEU A 40 6.23 -25.54 -5.17
N PRO A 41 7.31 -25.80 -5.94
CA PRO A 41 8.69 -25.76 -5.44
C PRO A 41 9.17 -24.36 -5.01
N TYR A 42 8.39 -23.31 -5.30
CA TYR A 42 8.68 -21.94 -4.90
C TYR A 42 7.41 -21.29 -4.36
N ASN A 43 7.44 -20.81 -3.12
CA ASN A 43 6.39 -19.99 -2.53
C ASN A 43 6.24 -18.71 -3.37
N ARG A 44 5.21 -18.62 -4.24
CA ARG A 44 5.03 -17.42 -5.06
C ARG A 44 4.72 -16.24 -4.15
N LYS A 45 5.40 -15.14 -4.44
CA LYS A 45 5.29 -13.85 -3.76
C LYS A 45 4.28 -12.99 -4.51
N LEU A 46 3.57 -12.09 -3.83
CA LEU A 46 2.75 -11.09 -4.51
C LEU A 46 3.67 -10.20 -5.33
N VAL A 47 3.30 -9.94 -6.58
CA VAL A 47 4.06 -9.06 -7.46
C VAL A 47 3.21 -7.83 -7.75
N TRP A 48 3.73 -6.66 -7.38
CA TRP A 48 3.20 -5.38 -7.80
C TRP A 48 4.15 -4.75 -8.81
N GLN A 49 3.61 -4.26 -9.91
CA GLN A 49 4.36 -3.45 -10.87
C GLN A 49 3.91 -2.01 -10.77
N PHE A 50 4.85 -1.11 -10.50
CA PHE A 50 4.55 0.32 -10.45
C PHE A 50 4.27 0.82 -11.87
N THR A 51 3.19 1.59 -12.04
CA THR A 51 2.73 2.06 -13.36
C THR A 51 3.75 2.91 -14.10
N GLN A 52 4.56 3.69 -13.37
CA GLN A 52 5.55 4.61 -13.94
C GLN A 52 7.00 4.11 -13.82
N SER A 53 7.20 2.84 -13.46
CA SER A 53 8.54 2.27 -13.28
C SER A 53 8.63 0.83 -13.79
N SER A 54 9.80 0.44 -14.27
CA SER A 54 10.11 -0.96 -14.57
C SER A 54 10.32 -1.80 -13.30
N ILE A 55 10.33 -1.15 -12.12
CA ILE A 55 10.50 -1.81 -10.84
C ILE A 55 9.25 -2.65 -10.54
N LYS A 56 9.49 -3.90 -10.12
CA LYS A 56 8.48 -4.78 -9.56
C LYS A 56 8.80 -5.00 -8.09
N ALA A 57 7.83 -4.74 -7.24
CA ALA A 57 7.93 -5.09 -5.84
C ALA A 57 7.34 -6.48 -5.64
N VAL A 58 8.03 -7.28 -4.83
CA VAL A 58 7.72 -8.69 -4.67
C VAL A 58 7.66 -8.99 -3.17
N PHE A 59 6.49 -9.40 -2.68
CA PHE A 59 6.20 -9.47 -1.25
C PHE A 59 5.77 -10.87 -0.80
N HIS A 60 6.32 -11.31 0.34
CA HIS A 60 5.72 -12.36 1.15
C HIS A 60 4.46 -11.85 1.86
N GLN A 61 3.60 -12.76 2.32
CA GLN A 61 2.37 -12.38 3.02
C GLN A 61 2.64 -11.46 4.22
N ARG A 62 3.57 -11.83 5.11
CA ARG A 62 3.91 -11.01 6.29
C ARG A 62 4.39 -9.61 5.92
N GLU A 63 5.14 -9.50 4.83
CA GLU A 63 5.63 -8.21 4.34
C GLU A 63 4.48 -7.35 3.83
N ALA A 64 3.56 -7.96 3.07
CA ALA A 64 2.39 -7.28 2.56
C ALA A 64 1.40 -6.88 3.66
N GLU A 65 1.25 -7.68 4.71
CA GLU A 65 0.47 -7.32 5.91
C GLU A 65 1.07 -6.09 6.61
N GLY A 66 2.39 -6.08 6.81
CA GLY A 66 3.09 -4.92 7.37
C GLY A 66 2.92 -3.67 6.51
N LEU A 67 3.05 -3.82 5.19
CA LEU A 67 2.89 -2.73 4.23
C LEU A 67 1.45 -2.18 4.21
N LEU A 68 0.45 -3.06 4.27
CA LEU A 68 -0.96 -2.68 4.34
C LEU A 68 -1.25 -1.84 5.60
N GLY A 69 -0.65 -2.20 6.74
CA GLY A 69 -0.74 -1.41 7.96
C GLY A 69 -0.19 0.01 7.81
N LEU A 70 1.01 0.14 7.22
CA LEU A 70 1.64 1.44 6.96
C LEU A 70 0.81 2.29 5.98
N LEU A 71 0.32 1.68 4.90
CA LEU A 71 -0.50 2.37 3.89
C LEU A 71 -1.83 2.86 4.46
N SER A 72 -2.49 2.03 5.28
CA SER A 72 -3.77 2.39 5.91
C SER A 72 -3.61 3.52 6.93
N ALA A 73 -2.49 3.52 7.67
CA ALA A 73 -2.13 4.62 8.57
C ALA A 73 -1.86 5.92 7.79
N ALA A 74 -1.15 5.83 6.66
CA ALA A 74 -0.91 6.97 5.79
C ALA A 74 -2.22 7.52 5.19
N GLU A 75 -3.14 6.66 4.74
CA GLU A 75 -4.47 7.05 4.25
C GLU A 75 -5.25 7.79 5.34
N SER A 76 -5.29 7.23 6.56
CA SER A 76 -5.97 7.84 7.70
C SER A 76 -5.41 9.21 8.04
N ALA A 77 -4.09 9.40 7.97
CA ALA A 77 -3.43 10.69 8.21
C ALA A 77 -3.76 11.72 7.12
N LEU A 78 -3.83 11.30 5.85
CA LEU A 78 -4.23 12.16 4.74
C LEU A 78 -5.67 12.63 4.87
N LEU A 79 -6.59 11.72 5.23
CA LEU A 79 -7.99 12.05 5.51
C LEU A 79 -8.10 13.02 6.70
N ARG A 80 -7.41 12.76 7.81
CA ARG A 80 -7.43 13.68 8.97
C ARG A 80 -6.94 15.08 8.61
N ARG A 81 -5.91 15.21 7.77
CA ARG A 81 -5.43 16.51 7.29
C ARG A 81 -6.46 17.23 6.42
N SER A 82 -7.19 16.52 5.54
CA SER A 82 -8.22 17.16 4.72
C SER A 82 -9.38 17.68 5.58
N PHE A 83 -9.79 16.92 6.61
CA PHE A 83 -10.82 17.37 7.56
C PHE A 83 -10.33 18.51 8.47
N SER A 84 -9.08 18.48 8.92
CA SER A 84 -8.49 19.55 9.73
C SER A 84 -8.37 20.86 8.96
N ASN A 85 -7.98 20.81 7.68
CA ASN A 85 -7.92 21.99 6.83
C ASN A 85 -9.31 22.57 6.54
N ASN A 86 -10.33 21.73 6.40
CA ASN A 86 -11.71 22.19 6.25
C ASN A 86 -12.22 22.85 7.54
N ASN A 87 -11.97 22.28 8.72
CA ASN A 87 -12.37 22.91 9.98
C ASN A 87 -11.71 24.28 10.22
N HIS A 88 -10.46 24.46 9.79
CA HIS A 88 -9.77 25.75 9.90
C HIS A 88 -10.34 26.83 8.97
N LEU A 89 -10.99 26.43 7.86
CA LEU A 89 -11.71 27.32 6.94
C LEU A 89 -13.11 27.67 7.46
N PHE A 90 -13.74 26.78 8.24
CA PHE A 90 -15.07 27.02 8.83
C PHE A 90 -15.02 27.70 10.22
N SER A 91 -13.85 27.79 10.86
CA SER A 91 -13.70 28.45 12.17
C SER A 91 -13.27 29.93 12.09
N MET A 92 -13.22 30.52 10.88
CA MET A 92 -12.89 31.94 10.67
C MET A 92 -14.11 32.82 10.29
N ASN A 93 -15.33 32.33 10.51
CA ASN A 93 -16.56 33.11 10.37
C ASN A 93 -17.19 33.42 11.72
#